data_AF-A0A556MUR6-F1
#
_entry.id   AF-A0A556MUR6-F1
#
_cell.length_a   1.000
_cell.length_b   1.000
_cell.length_c   1.000
_cell.angle_alpha   90.00
_cell.angle_beta   90.00
_cell.angle_gamma   90.00
#
_symmetry.space_group_name_H-M   'P 1'
#
loop_
_entity.id
_entity.type
_entity.pdbx_description
1 polymer ?
#
loop_
_entity_poly.entity_id
_entity_poly.type
_entity_poly.pdbx_seq_one_letter_code
_entity_poly.pdbx_strand_id
1 'polypeptide(L)'
;MITENYKKAYDLYNQDFLNYPDLKPKNLLSYYQSVYSPFLNPIPAISDEFEKTWTDSLANGKSELFLNHLALLKMRPGNSSDPELIKKEIIAKYPNGDFAYNDDVKDLSAKIKSGDFATRLTAIEIKYGSLVKKGSLDPVYSELGKKQFVANNIDGAEEYLLKIRSKQTQKQLYLFAANLYLNNNRDLQKAEEFIQQAIALVKFDKQPYYVFDNKSWQKSIGGFRGDYLDISAQIQYRLGNKEEAIIRLKEALQINDYNEKIKEHYIQYLSEAGMTKEALATASDYIINEKETEAIHRQTLQEAFVKDKGSLAGYDVYYNDLLKEAEKQYTIPEYSKLNAPAVDFTLKALDGNMVSLSSFKGKTVVLYFFSSDFVDSLLSASIVGFNQFVKANKDENTVFLAINETAVSDADEANGKPLRIQKLNEYMAANKFSFKVLLDDFKPNPIPNRGNYYVVADDYSANGGGQLYVIDKNGVVKYKSFVYPSLTRALAASSKLVK
;
A
#
# COMPACT_ATOMS: atom_id res chain seq x y z
N MET A 1 -25.28 21.39 -19.42
CA MET A 1 -24.40 21.09 -18.26
C MET A 1 -22.97 21.60 -18.44
N ILE A 2 -22.11 21.01 -19.29
CA ILE A 2 -20.68 21.43 -19.38
C ILE A 2 -20.52 22.90 -19.81
N THR A 3 -21.19 23.33 -20.89
CA THR A 3 -21.14 24.73 -21.40
C THR A 3 -21.69 25.77 -20.41
N GLU A 4 -22.70 25.39 -19.61
CA GLU A 4 -23.33 26.28 -18.62
C GLU A 4 -22.40 26.56 -17.44
N ASN A 5 -21.55 25.60 -17.06
CA ASN A 5 -20.60 25.77 -15.97
C ASN A 5 -19.49 26.78 -16.32
N TYR A 6 -18.97 26.77 -17.55
CA TYR A 6 -17.93 27.72 -18.00
C TYR A 6 -18.47 29.15 -18.10
N LYS A 7 -19.68 29.31 -18.64
CA LYS A 7 -20.34 30.62 -18.70
C LYS A 7 -20.61 31.17 -17.30
N LYS A 8 -21.10 30.33 -16.38
CA LYS A 8 -21.32 30.70 -14.98
C LYS A 8 -20.02 31.10 -14.28
N ALA A 9 -18.92 30.38 -14.53
CA ALA A 9 -17.61 30.75 -14.00
C ALA A 9 -17.15 32.12 -14.52
N TYR A 10 -17.32 32.40 -15.81
CA TYR A 10 -17.04 33.70 -16.40
C TYR A 10 -17.85 34.83 -15.74
N ASP A 11 -19.16 34.64 -15.58
CA ASP A 11 -20.04 35.64 -14.96
C ASP A 11 -19.64 35.93 -13.50
N LEU A 12 -19.31 34.89 -12.72
CA LEU A 12 -18.86 35.03 -11.33
C LEU A 12 -17.52 35.76 -11.22
N TYR A 13 -16.53 35.41 -12.04
CA TYR A 13 -15.24 36.10 -12.04
C TYR A 13 -15.38 37.58 -12.41
N ASN A 14 -16.21 37.91 -13.40
CA ASN A 14 -16.43 39.31 -13.77
C ASN A 14 -17.15 40.09 -12.67
N GLN A 15 -18.12 39.48 -11.99
CA GLN A 15 -18.75 40.07 -10.83
C GLN A 15 -17.72 40.36 -9.72
N ASP A 16 -16.84 39.41 -9.43
CA ASP A 16 -15.76 39.58 -8.45
C ASP A 16 -14.78 40.67 -8.87
N PHE A 17 -14.39 40.74 -10.15
CA PHE A 17 -13.48 41.78 -10.64
C PHE A 17 -14.12 43.17 -10.68
N LEU A 18 -15.44 43.27 -10.87
CA LEU A 18 -16.16 44.54 -10.74
C LEU A 18 -16.18 45.02 -9.28
N ASN A 19 -16.41 44.10 -8.33
CA ASN A 19 -16.46 44.42 -6.91
C ASN A 19 -15.07 44.64 -6.30
N TYR A 20 -14.06 43.95 -6.82
CA TYR A 20 -12.68 43.96 -6.30
C TYR A 20 -11.66 43.98 -7.46
N PRO A 21 -11.43 45.14 -8.10
CA PRO A 21 -10.56 45.24 -9.28
C PRO A 21 -9.13 44.73 -9.07
N ASP A 22 -8.60 44.86 -7.85
CA ASP A 22 -7.26 44.40 -7.47
C ASP A 22 -7.08 42.88 -7.49
N LEU A 23 -8.18 42.11 -7.54
CA LEU A 23 -8.14 40.65 -7.67
C LEU A 23 -7.81 40.20 -9.08
N LYS A 24 -8.12 41.00 -10.11
CA LYS A 24 -7.99 40.59 -11.49
C LYS A 24 -6.53 40.27 -11.88
N PRO A 25 -5.53 41.11 -11.57
CA PRO A 25 -4.13 40.78 -11.87
C PRO A 25 -3.62 39.56 -11.07
N LYS A 26 -4.16 39.33 -9.86
CA LYS A 26 -3.74 38.22 -8.97
C LYS A 26 -4.30 36.87 -9.40
N ASN A 27 -5.49 36.88 -9.99
CA ASN A 27 -6.25 35.68 -10.33
C ASN A 27 -6.34 35.42 -11.84
N LEU A 28 -5.57 36.15 -12.65
CA LEU A 28 -5.70 36.11 -14.11
C LEU A 28 -5.51 34.71 -14.69
N LEU A 29 -4.57 33.93 -14.14
CA LEU A 29 -4.36 32.55 -14.57
C LEU A 29 -5.53 31.63 -14.19
N SER A 30 -5.99 31.71 -12.95
CA SER A 30 -7.15 30.92 -12.47
C SER A 30 -8.41 31.27 -13.28
N TYR A 31 -8.62 32.56 -13.54
CA TYR A 31 -9.68 33.05 -14.41
C TYR A 31 -9.62 32.39 -15.78
N TYR A 32 -8.48 32.49 -16.51
CA TYR A 32 -8.35 31.84 -17.82
C TYR A 32 -8.54 30.32 -17.75
N GLN A 33 -8.00 29.64 -16.75
CA GLN A 33 -8.18 28.19 -16.59
C GLN A 33 -9.65 27.79 -16.37
N SER A 34 -10.41 28.60 -15.63
CA SER A 34 -11.82 28.34 -15.31
C SER A 34 -12.79 28.67 -16.44
N VAL A 35 -12.41 29.57 -17.35
CA VAL A 35 -13.27 30.01 -18.46
C VAL A 35 -12.91 29.40 -19.81
N TYR A 36 -11.68 28.87 -19.98
CA TYR A 36 -11.29 28.09 -21.16
C TYR A 36 -11.61 26.61 -21.00
N SER A 37 -12.61 26.13 -21.76
CA SER A 37 -12.90 24.70 -21.88
C SER A 37 -11.95 24.01 -22.86
N PRO A 38 -11.45 22.80 -22.57
CA PRO A 38 -10.71 21.99 -23.56
C PRO A 38 -11.62 21.36 -24.63
N PHE A 39 -12.94 21.52 -24.54
CA PHE A 39 -13.92 20.85 -25.42
C PHE A 39 -14.89 21.82 -26.12
N LEU A 40 -14.74 23.13 -25.93
CA LEU A 40 -15.64 24.15 -26.47
C LEU A 40 -14.83 25.34 -27.00
N ASN A 41 -15.38 26.03 -28.00
CA ASN A 41 -14.81 27.30 -28.46
C ASN A 41 -14.85 28.34 -27.33
N PRO A 42 -13.77 29.11 -27.14
CA PRO A 42 -13.74 30.17 -26.13
C PRO A 42 -14.78 31.26 -26.41
N ILE A 43 -15.26 31.91 -25.35
CA ILE A 43 -16.12 33.09 -25.45
C ILE A 43 -15.31 34.21 -26.13
N PRO A 44 -15.78 34.84 -27.23
CA PRO A 44 -14.98 35.78 -28.01
C PRO A 44 -14.32 36.91 -27.21
N ALA A 45 -15.04 37.49 -26.25
CA ALA A 45 -14.52 38.55 -25.39
C ALA A 45 -13.32 38.11 -24.53
N ILE A 46 -13.25 36.82 -24.18
CA ILE A 46 -12.14 36.23 -23.43
C ILE A 46 -10.96 35.98 -24.36
N SER A 47 -11.23 35.53 -25.60
CA SER A 47 -10.19 35.31 -26.60
C SER A 47 -9.37 36.57 -26.86
N ASP A 48 -10.02 37.71 -27.04
CA ASP A 48 -9.32 38.98 -27.28
C ASP A 48 -8.49 39.42 -26.07
N GLU A 49 -9.04 39.27 -24.86
CA GLU A 49 -8.34 39.59 -23.60
C GLU A 49 -7.13 38.68 -23.38
N PHE A 50 -7.29 37.38 -23.66
CA PHE A 50 -6.24 36.39 -23.56
C PHE A 50 -5.13 36.66 -24.58
N GLU A 51 -5.48 36.93 -25.84
CA GLU A 51 -4.49 37.26 -26.88
C GLU A 51 -3.71 38.53 -26.54
N LYS A 52 -4.39 39.58 -26.04
CA LYS A 52 -3.70 40.78 -25.54
C LYS A 52 -2.75 40.46 -24.40
N THR A 53 -3.19 39.61 -23.46
CA THR A 53 -2.37 39.18 -22.33
C THR A 53 -1.18 38.35 -22.78
N TRP A 54 -1.35 37.47 -23.77
CA TRP A 54 -0.28 36.70 -24.40
C TRP A 54 0.75 37.64 -25.03
N THR A 55 0.32 38.53 -25.92
CA THR A 55 1.21 39.47 -26.63
C THR A 55 1.98 40.36 -25.65
N ASP A 56 1.31 40.92 -24.63
CA ASP A 56 1.98 41.75 -23.62
C ASP A 56 2.92 40.92 -22.74
N SER A 57 2.53 39.70 -22.35
CA SER A 57 3.40 38.80 -21.58
C SER A 57 4.63 38.37 -22.40
N LEU A 58 4.50 38.22 -23.71
CA LEU A 58 5.59 37.90 -24.63
C LEU A 58 6.49 39.12 -24.89
N ALA A 59 5.95 40.33 -25.01
CA ALA A 59 6.77 41.53 -25.22
C ALA A 59 7.41 42.03 -23.92
N ASN A 60 6.61 42.22 -22.86
CA ASN A 60 6.96 42.99 -21.67
C ASN A 60 6.97 42.16 -20.38
N GLY A 61 6.31 41.00 -20.37
CA GLY A 61 6.24 40.13 -19.20
C GLY A 61 7.62 39.67 -18.71
N LYS A 62 7.80 39.59 -17.39
CA LYS A 62 9.07 39.16 -16.75
C LYS A 62 9.01 37.75 -16.15
N SER A 63 7.82 37.19 -15.99
CA SER A 63 7.61 35.87 -15.38
C SER A 63 7.50 34.80 -16.47
N GLU A 64 8.56 34.01 -16.63
CA GLU A 64 8.53 32.82 -17.49
C GLU A 64 7.43 31.84 -17.05
N LEU A 65 7.29 31.61 -15.73
CA LEU A 65 6.27 30.72 -15.19
C LEU A 65 4.87 31.13 -15.66
N PHE A 66 4.56 32.42 -15.61
CA PHE A 66 3.26 32.92 -16.06
C PHE A 66 3.06 32.70 -17.57
N LEU A 67 4.07 33.03 -18.38
CA LEU A 67 4.01 32.82 -19.83
C LEU A 67 3.87 31.33 -20.21
N ASN A 68 4.55 30.43 -19.50
CA ASN A 68 4.44 28.98 -19.71
C ASN A 68 3.02 28.49 -19.44
N HIS A 69 2.35 29.00 -18.40
CA HIS A 69 0.96 28.64 -18.14
C HIS A 69 -0.01 29.18 -19.20
N LEU A 70 0.21 30.40 -19.70
CA LEU A 70 -0.56 30.92 -20.83
C LEU A 70 -0.34 30.07 -22.08
N ALA A 71 0.89 29.65 -22.36
CA ALA A 71 1.20 28.81 -23.51
C ALA A 71 0.43 27.49 -23.49
N LEU A 72 0.37 26.81 -22.33
CA LEU A 72 -0.41 25.58 -22.18
C LEU A 72 -1.91 25.78 -22.47
N LEU A 73 -2.47 26.95 -22.16
CA LEU A 73 -3.84 27.30 -22.51
C LEU A 73 -3.99 27.58 -24.01
N LYS A 74 -3.03 28.31 -24.59
CA LYS A 74 -3.02 28.68 -26.01
C LYS A 74 -2.86 27.47 -26.94
N MET A 75 -2.12 26.44 -26.51
CA MET A 75 -1.92 25.18 -27.23
C MET A 75 -3.12 24.21 -27.18
N ARG A 76 -4.19 24.52 -26.43
CA ARG A 76 -5.35 23.61 -26.30
C ARG A 76 -6.10 23.44 -27.63
N PRO A 77 -6.64 22.23 -27.90
CA PRO A 77 -7.54 22.01 -29.03
C PRO A 77 -8.72 23.00 -28.99
N GLY A 78 -8.96 23.73 -30.08
CA GLY A 78 -10.03 24.75 -30.18
C GLY A 78 -9.55 26.21 -30.16
N ASN A 79 -8.31 26.49 -29.74
CA ASN A 79 -7.75 27.84 -29.70
C ASN A 79 -6.96 28.24 -30.97
N SER A 80 -7.03 27.42 -32.04
CA SER A 80 -6.50 27.66 -33.41
C SER A 80 -5.01 27.98 -33.55
N SER A 81 -4.23 27.96 -32.47
CA SER A 81 -2.83 28.39 -32.49
C SER A 81 -1.90 27.21 -32.78
N ASP A 82 -0.93 27.42 -33.68
CA ASP A 82 0.12 26.45 -34.00
C ASP A 82 1.02 26.21 -32.77
N PRO A 83 1.02 25.01 -32.17
CA PRO A 83 1.86 24.71 -31.00
C PRO A 83 3.36 24.93 -31.24
N GLU A 84 3.85 24.70 -32.47
CA GLU A 84 5.26 24.91 -32.79
C GLU A 84 5.62 26.40 -32.84
N LEU A 85 4.70 27.25 -33.29
CA LEU A 85 4.88 28.70 -33.26
C LEU A 85 4.94 29.22 -31.82
N ILE A 86 3.98 28.82 -30.97
CA ILE A 86 3.93 29.22 -29.55
C ILE A 86 5.23 28.82 -28.85
N LYS A 87 5.68 27.58 -29.09
CA LYS A 87 6.95 27.08 -28.58
C LYS A 87 8.13 27.95 -29.01
N LYS A 88 8.22 28.30 -30.31
CA LYS A 88 9.29 29.14 -30.84
C LYS A 88 9.30 30.53 -30.18
N GLU A 89 8.13 31.13 -29.95
CA GLU A 89 7.99 32.43 -29.29
C GLU A 89 8.52 32.41 -27.84
N ILE A 90 8.17 31.38 -27.06
CA ILE A 90 8.64 31.26 -25.67
C ILE A 90 10.14 31.03 -25.63
N ILE A 91 10.67 30.12 -26.46
CA ILE A 91 12.09 29.81 -26.52
C ILE A 91 12.90 31.05 -26.97
N ALA A 92 12.37 31.86 -27.89
CA ALA A 92 13.04 33.09 -28.30
C ALA A 92 13.17 34.09 -27.14
N LYS A 93 12.16 34.17 -26.27
CA LYS A 93 12.17 35.04 -25.09
C LYS A 93 13.03 34.49 -23.95
N TYR A 94 12.91 33.19 -23.68
CA TYR A 94 13.58 32.48 -22.59
C TYR A 94 14.41 31.31 -23.14
N PRO A 95 15.51 31.58 -23.87
CA PRO A 95 16.28 30.54 -24.58
C PRO A 95 16.94 29.51 -23.64
N ASN A 96 17.17 29.90 -22.38
CA ASN A 96 17.74 29.05 -21.33
C ASN A 96 16.75 28.81 -20.18
N GLY A 97 15.45 29.06 -20.42
CA GLY A 97 14.38 28.90 -19.44
C GLY A 97 13.90 27.46 -19.27
N ASP A 98 12.97 27.26 -18.33
CA ASP A 98 12.31 25.97 -18.04
C ASP A 98 11.63 25.38 -19.28
N PHE A 99 10.99 26.20 -20.13
CA PHE A 99 10.31 25.69 -21.32
C PHE A 99 11.32 25.13 -22.34
N ALA A 100 12.35 25.92 -22.65
CA ALA A 100 13.42 25.51 -23.56
C ALA A 100 14.14 24.27 -23.03
N TYR A 101 14.41 24.22 -21.72
CA TYR A 101 14.98 23.06 -21.06
C TYR A 101 14.11 21.82 -21.26
N ASN A 102 12.82 21.89 -20.92
CA ASN A 102 11.91 20.76 -21.04
C ASN A 102 11.82 20.24 -22.49
N ASP A 103 11.85 21.12 -23.49
CA ASP A 103 11.86 20.69 -24.89
C ASP A 103 13.18 20.00 -25.28
N ASP A 104 14.33 20.52 -24.85
CA ASP A 104 15.64 19.95 -25.13
C ASP A 104 15.84 18.60 -24.41
N VAL A 105 15.26 18.42 -23.21
CA VAL A 105 15.44 17.19 -22.41
C VAL A 105 14.34 16.14 -22.57
N LYS A 106 13.23 16.43 -23.25
CA LYS A 106 12.04 15.54 -23.29
C LYS A 106 12.34 14.09 -23.70
N ASP A 107 13.31 13.89 -24.60
CA ASP A 107 13.72 12.55 -25.07
C ASP A 107 15.11 12.14 -24.57
N LEU A 108 15.75 12.97 -23.74
CA LEU A 108 17.15 12.78 -23.37
C LEU A 108 17.35 11.43 -22.67
N SER A 109 16.48 11.10 -21.72
CA SER A 109 16.53 9.81 -21.00
C SER A 109 16.29 8.60 -21.92
N ALA A 110 15.41 8.73 -22.92
CA ALA A 110 15.18 7.67 -23.90
C ALA A 110 16.40 7.47 -24.83
N LYS A 111 17.14 8.55 -25.08
CA LYS A 111 18.34 8.57 -25.92
C LYS A 111 19.63 8.19 -25.19
N ILE A 112 19.60 7.76 -23.93
CA ILE A 112 20.82 7.30 -23.22
C ILE A 112 21.59 6.21 -23.98
N LYS A 113 20.92 5.44 -24.86
CA LYS A 113 21.55 4.39 -25.67
C LYS A 113 22.20 4.91 -26.98
N SER A 114 22.07 6.19 -27.34
CA SER A 114 22.68 6.74 -28.54
C SER A 114 24.16 7.04 -28.34
N GLY A 115 24.98 6.87 -29.38
CA GLY A 115 26.43 7.14 -29.33
C GLY A 115 26.80 8.62 -29.14
N ASP A 116 25.85 9.54 -29.33
CA ASP A 116 26.03 10.98 -29.16
C ASP A 116 25.50 11.51 -27.81
N PHE A 117 25.02 10.64 -26.92
CA PHE A 117 24.37 11.04 -25.67
C PHE A 117 25.27 11.90 -24.78
N ALA A 118 26.55 11.52 -24.61
CA ALA A 118 27.48 12.27 -23.76
C ALA A 118 27.67 13.71 -24.24
N THR A 119 27.87 13.90 -25.56
CA THR A 119 27.99 15.24 -26.16
C THR A 119 26.72 16.06 -25.98
N ARG A 120 25.54 15.44 -26.14
CA ARG A 120 24.25 16.12 -25.91
C ARG A 120 24.08 16.53 -24.45
N LEU A 121 24.40 15.64 -23.52
CA LEU A 121 24.30 15.93 -22.09
C LEU A 121 25.21 17.12 -21.72
N THR A 122 26.47 17.14 -22.16
CA THR A 122 27.38 18.27 -21.90
C THR A 122 26.86 19.57 -22.49
N ALA A 123 26.29 19.56 -23.70
CA ALA A 123 25.70 20.76 -24.29
C ALA A 123 24.52 21.29 -23.45
N ILE A 124 23.67 20.41 -22.93
CA ILE A 124 22.53 20.75 -22.06
C ILE A 124 23.05 21.28 -20.71
N GLU A 125 24.06 20.67 -20.12
CA GLU A 125 24.68 21.11 -18.87
C GLU A 125 25.23 22.54 -18.99
N ILE A 126 25.88 22.87 -20.10
CA ILE A 126 26.43 24.20 -20.38
C ILE A 126 25.28 25.21 -20.61
N LYS A 127 24.32 24.87 -21.49
CA LYS A 127 23.23 25.77 -21.86
C LYS A 127 22.32 26.11 -20.68
N TYR A 128 22.03 25.13 -19.81
CA TYR A 128 21.07 25.25 -18.70
C TYR A 128 21.71 25.23 -17.32
N GLY A 129 22.98 25.66 -17.19
CA GLY A 129 23.76 25.53 -15.95
C GLY A 129 23.08 26.07 -14.68
N SER A 130 22.24 27.11 -14.77
CA SER A 130 21.47 27.64 -13.64
C SER A 130 20.38 26.65 -13.14
N LEU A 131 19.68 25.99 -14.06
CA LEU A 131 18.68 24.95 -13.74
C LEU A 131 19.37 23.67 -13.25
N VAL A 132 20.49 23.31 -13.85
CA VAL A 132 21.29 22.15 -13.43
C VAL A 132 21.81 22.32 -11.99
N LYS A 133 22.27 23.52 -11.62
CA LYS A 133 22.65 23.83 -10.23
C LYS A 133 21.48 23.69 -9.24
N LYS A 134 20.24 23.81 -9.71
CA LYS A 134 19.00 23.59 -8.93
C LYS A 134 18.51 22.14 -8.98
N GLY A 135 19.23 21.24 -9.66
CA GLY A 135 18.91 19.81 -9.73
C GLY A 135 17.97 19.41 -10.86
N SER A 136 17.79 20.24 -11.91
CA SER A 136 16.90 19.87 -13.02
C SER A 136 17.31 18.54 -13.69
N LEU A 137 18.62 18.25 -13.78
CA LEU A 137 19.16 17.01 -14.33
C LEU A 137 19.31 15.86 -13.31
N ASP A 138 18.88 16.02 -12.06
CA ASP A 138 18.98 14.95 -11.05
C ASP A 138 18.36 13.61 -11.50
N PRO A 139 17.18 13.57 -12.15
CA PRO A 139 16.63 12.32 -12.67
C PRO A 139 17.53 11.66 -13.73
N VAL A 140 18.13 12.46 -14.62
CA VAL A 140 19.03 11.97 -15.67
C VAL A 140 20.31 11.40 -15.06
N TYR A 141 20.93 12.12 -14.11
CA TYR A 141 22.10 11.64 -13.40
C TYR A 141 21.82 10.38 -12.58
N SER A 142 20.63 10.30 -11.95
CA SER A 142 20.22 9.09 -11.23
C SER A 142 20.13 7.88 -12.16
N GLU A 143 19.51 8.01 -13.33
CA GLU A 143 19.41 6.92 -14.30
C GLU A 143 20.77 6.50 -14.87
N LEU A 144 21.67 7.46 -15.11
CA LEU A 144 23.04 7.16 -15.52
C LEU A 144 23.82 6.45 -14.42
N GLY A 145 23.73 6.94 -13.18
CA GLY A 145 24.35 6.30 -12.01
C GLY A 145 23.88 4.85 -11.83
N LYS A 146 22.56 4.60 -11.93
CA LYS A 146 22.01 3.22 -11.87
C LYS A 146 22.61 2.32 -12.94
N LYS A 147 22.73 2.80 -14.18
CA LYS A 147 23.34 2.02 -15.27
C LYS A 147 24.80 1.69 -14.99
N GLN A 148 25.56 2.63 -14.46
CA GLN A 148 26.95 2.40 -14.08
C GLN A 148 27.07 1.37 -12.95
N PHE A 149 26.21 1.45 -11.92
CA PHE A 149 26.15 0.42 -10.87
C PHE A 149 25.78 -0.96 -11.41
N VAL A 150 24.81 -1.06 -12.34
CA VAL A 150 24.46 -2.34 -13.00
C VAL A 150 25.65 -2.91 -13.77
N ALA A 151 26.43 -2.06 -14.42
CA ALA A 151 27.65 -2.41 -15.11
C ALA A 151 28.85 -2.67 -14.16
N ASN A 152 28.66 -2.57 -12.85
CA ASN A 152 29.71 -2.68 -11.82
C ASN A 152 30.83 -1.64 -11.97
N ASN A 153 30.53 -0.49 -12.60
CA ASN A 153 31.44 0.64 -12.69
C ASN A 153 31.15 1.64 -11.56
N ILE A 154 31.76 1.41 -10.40
CA ILE A 154 31.53 2.23 -9.21
C ILE A 154 31.99 3.67 -9.42
N ASP A 155 33.21 3.88 -9.93
CA ASP A 155 33.77 5.22 -10.14
C ASP A 155 32.87 6.05 -11.08
N GLY A 156 32.39 5.45 -12.17
CA GLY A 156 31.47 6.10 -13.09
C GLY A 156 30.10 6.39 -12.45
N ALA A 157 29.62 5.53 -11.55
CA ALA A 157 28.37 5.75 -10.84
C ALA A 157 28.49 6.89 -9.82
N GLU A 158 29.59 6.92 -9.06
CA GLU A 158 29.89 7.96 -8.08
C GLU A 158 30.05 9.34 -8.73
N GLU A 159 30.62 9.41 -9.95
CA GLU A 159 30.70 10.65 -10.72
C GLU A 159 29.31 11.28 -10.93
N TYR A 160 28.31 10.48 -11.33
CA TYR A 160 26.94 10.97 -11.50
C TYR A 160 26.27 11.27 -10.17
N LEU A 161 26.54 10.47 -9.13
CA LEU A 161 25.99 10.69 -7.80
C LEU A 161 26.40 12.06 -7.23
N LEU A 162 27.65 12.48 -7.46
CA LEU A 162 28.17 13.80 -7.05
C LEU A 162 27.54 14.98 -7.82
N LYS A 163 27.00 14.72 -9.03
CA LYS A 163 26.27 15.73 -9.82
C LYS A 163 24.85 15.97 -9.30
N ILE A 164 24.24 14.98 -8.63
CA ILE A 164 22.88 15.09 -8.07
C ILE A 164 22.84 16.12 -6.93
N ARG A 165 21.84 17.01 -6.96
CA ARG A 165 21.65 18.07 -5.95
C ARG A 165 20.64 17.69 -4.87
N SER A 166 19.58 17.01 -5.25
CA SER A 166 18.54 16.50 -4.36
C SER A 166 19.07 15.40 -3.46
N LYS A 167 19.06 15.66 -2.14
CA LYS A 167 19.41 14.65 -1.11
C LYS A 167 18.50 13.43 -1.15
N GLN A 168 17.23 13.62 -1.49
CA GLN A 168 16.29 12.53 -1.66
C GLN A 168 16.69 11.63 -2.84
N THR A 169 17.12 12.23 -3.97
CA THR A 169 17.56 11.48 -5.15
C THR A 169 18.90 10.79 -4.90
N GLN A 170 19.84 11.43 -4.19
CA GLN A 170 21.09 10.78 -3.75
C GLN A 170 20.79 9.56 -2.87
N LYS A 171 19.92 9.70 -1.86
CA LYS A 171 19.50 8.60 -0.98
C LYS A 171 18.94 7.42 -1.77
N GLN A 172 18.04 7.68 -2.73
CA GLN A 172 17.44 6.64 -3.57
C GLN A 172 18.49 5.90 -4.41
N LEU A 173 19.49 6.62 -4.94
CA LEU A 173 20.56 6.02 -5.72
C LEU A 173 21.50 5.17 -4.85
N TYR A 174 21.87 5.64 -3.66
CA TYR A 174 22.64 4.85 -2.69
C TYR A 174 21.89 3.58 -2.27
N LEU A 175 20.59 3.69 -1.95
CA LEU A 175 19.76 2.53 -1.60
C LEU A 175 19.67 1.52 -2.75
N PHE A 176 19.53 2.01 -3.99
CA PHE A 176 19.55 1.15 -5.17
C PHE A 176 20.88 0.39 -5.28
N ALA A 177 22.01 1.08 -5.13
CA ALA A 177 23.34 0.46 -5.19
C ALA A 177 23.53 -0.59 -4.10
N ALA A 178 23.19 -0.28 -2.84
CA ALA A 178 23.28 -1.22 -1.72
C ALA A 178 22.48 -2.51 -1.98
N ASN A 179 21.21 -2.39 -2.40
CA ASN A 179 20.37 -3.55 -2.72
C ASN A 179 20.88 -4.35 -3.91
N LEU A 180 21.31 -3.67 -4.99
CA LEU A 180 21.87 -4.34 -6.16
C LEU A 180 23.08 -5.20 -5.77
N TYR A 181 23.98 -4.64 -4.97
CA TYR A 181 25.22 -5.30 -4.57
C TYR A 181 24.95 -6.44 -3.58
N LEU A 182 24.08 -6.22 -2.59
CA LEU A 182 23.59 -7.26 -1.68
C LEU A 182 22.96 -8.45 -2.45
N ASN A 183 21.98 -8.17 -3.32
CA ASN A 183 21.22 -9.20 -4.03
C ASN A 183 22.08 -10.01 -5.01
N ASN A 184 23.16 -9.43 -5.51
CA ASN A 184 24.09 -10.11 -6.41
C ASN A 184 25.35 -10.64 -5.70
N ASN A 185 25.43 -10.51 -4.37
CA ASN A 185 26.61 -10.85 -3.57
C ASN A 185 27.91 -10.23 -4.13
N ARG A 186 27.84 -8.96 -4.55
CA ARG A 186 28.95 -8.19 -5.14
C ARG A 186 29.44 -7.16 -4.13
N ASP A 187 30.77 -7.03 -4.01
CA ASP A 187 31.48 -6.03 -3.20
C ASP A 187 30.66 -5.55 -1.99
N LEU A 188 30.50 -6.45 -1.02
CA LEU A 188 29.63 -6.23 0.13
C LEU A 188 30.15 -5.11 1.04
N GLN A 189 31.45 -4.83 1.03
CA GLN A 189 32.01 -3.65 1.69
C GLN A 189 31.48 -2.36 1.06
N LYS A 190 31.43 -2.27 -0.27
CA LYS A 190 30.80 -1.13 -0.94
C LYS A 190 29.30 -1.07 -0.73
N ALA A 191 28.61 -2.21 -0.71
CA ALA A 191 27.19 -2.25 -0.36
C ALA A 191 26.93 -1.64 1.02
N GLU A 192 27.79 -1.95 2.00
CA GLU A 192 27.74 -1.39 3.35
C GLU A 192 27.96 0.14 3.34
N GLU A 193 28.97 0.63 2.61
CA GLU A 193 29.19 2.08 2.49
C GLU A 193 27.97 2.77 1.89
N PHE A 194 27.37 2.21 0.83
CA PHE A 194 26.19 2.80 0.19
C PHE A 194 24.97 2.82 1.12
N ILE A 195 24.68 1.74 1.85
CA ILE A 195 23.54 1.74 2.77
C ILE A 195 23.76 2.72 3.92
N GLN A 196 24.99 2.88 4.43
CA GLN A 196 25.31 3.89 5.43
C GLN A 196 25.07 5.31 4.92
N GLN A 197 25.46 5.62 3.67
CA GLN A 197 25.15 6.90 3.05
C GLN A 197 23.63 7.12 2.90
N ALA A 198 22.88 6.08 2.53
CA ALA A 198 21.43 6.16 2.45
C ALA A 198 20.79 6.43 3.83
N ILE A 199 21.25 5.76 4.88
CA ILE A 199 20.81 5.96 6.28
C ILE A 199 21.12 7.39 6.75
N ALA A 200 22.33 7.89 6.49
CA ALA A 200 22.73 9.25 6.88
C ALA A 200 21.90 10.35 6.20
N LEU A 201 21.31 10.05 5.03
CA LEU A 201 20.41 10.94 4.30
C LEU A 201 18.93 10.79 4.72
N VAL A 202 18.58 9.84 5.60
CA VAL A 202 17.29 9.82 6.28
C VAL A 202 17.29 10.95 7.31
N LYS A 203 16.94 12.16 6.86
CA LYS A 203 16.79 13.33 7.72
C LYS A 203 15.34 13.58 8.09
N PHE A 204 15.11 13.99 9.34
CA PHE A 204 13.80 14.27 9.92
C PHE A 204 13.38 15.74 9.75
N ASP A 205 13.94 16.44 8.76
CA ASP A 205 14.18 17.89 8.88
C ASP A 205 12.97 18.80 8.59
N LYS A 206 11.78 18.25 8.26
CA LYS A 206 10.47 18.96 8.37
C LYS A 206 9.28 18.07 8.00
N GLN A 207 8.22 18.18 8.79
CA GLN A 207 6.89 17.65 8.46
C GLN A 207 6.28 18.43 7.29
N PRO A 208 5.79 17.76 6.23
CA PRO A 208 5.04 18.44 5.17
C PRO A 208 3.76 19.07 5.74
N TYR A 209 3.38 20.25 5.25
CA TYR A 209 2.23 21.02 5.78
C TYR A 209 0.88 20.30 5.70
N TYR A 210 0.77 19.28 4.85
CA TYR A 210 -0.43 18.46 4.65
C TYR A 210 -0.49 17.22 5.54
N VAL A 211 0.54 16.94 6.33
CA VAL A 211 0.54 15.88 7.34
C VAL A 211 0.16 16.54 8.65
N PHE A 212 -0.95 16.11 9.28
CA PHE A 212 -1.48 16.78 10.47
C PHE A 212 -0.88 16.27 11.79
N ASP A 213 -0.34 15.04 11.81
CA ASP A 213 0.23 14.42 13.01
C ASP A 213 1.75 14.22 12.89
N ASN A 214 2.50 14.94 13.73
CA ASN A 214 3.95 14.82 13.81
C ASN A 214 4.37 13.43 14.27
N LYS A 215 3.61 12.78 15.17
CA LYS A 215 3.97 11.47 15.70
C LYS A 215 3.89 10.39 14.61
N SER A 216 2.81 10.36 13.84
CA SER A 216 2.66 9.46 12.69
C SER A 216 3.66 9.76 11.57
N TRP A 217 3.97 11.05 11.33
CA TRP A 217 5.02 11.43 10.38
C TRP A 217 6.40 10.91 10.79
N GLN A 218 6.81 11.15 12.04
CA GLN A 218 8.08 10.68 12.58
C GLN A 218 8.14 9.15 12.59
N LYS A 219 7.02 8.47 12.88
CA LYS A 219 6.92 7.01 12.77
C LYS A 219 7.08 6.53 11.32
N SER A 220 6.46 7.21 10.34
CA SER A 220 6.59 6.87 8.92
C SER A 220 8.01 7.10 8.38
N ILE A 221 8.67 8.19 8.77
CA ILE A 221 10.06 8.45 8.38
C ILE A 221 11.03 7.52 9.10
N GLY A 222 10.79 7.25 10.38
CA GLY A 222 11.48 6.22 11.15
C GLY A 222 11.37 4.85 10.48
N GLY A 223 10.20 4.53 9.91
CA GLY A 223 9.96 3.28 9.20
C GLY A 223 11.01 2.96 8.14
N PHE A 224 11.38 3.95 7.31
CA PHE A 224 12.44 3.76 6.32
C PHE A 224 13.80 3.43 6.94
N ARG A 225 14.10 3.98 8.13
CA ARG A 225 15.35 3.67 8.83
C ARG A 225 15.39 2.23 9.30
N GLY A 226 14.28 1.70 9.81
CA GLY A 226 14.17 0.29 10.18
C GLY A 226 14.45 -0.65 9.00
N ASP A 227 13.86 -0.36 7.84
CA ASP A 227 14.08 -1.17 6.63
C ASP A 227 15.53 -1.08 6.11
N TYR A 228 16.19 0.08 6.26
CA TYR A 228 17.58 0.23 5.84
C TYR A 228 18.55 -0.46 6.79
N LEU A 229 18.24 -0.49 8.09
CA LEU A 229 18.97 -1.26 9.08
C LEU A 229 18.87 -2.76 8.81
N ASP A 230 17.72 -3.24 8.34
CA ASP A 230 17.56 -4.63 7.89
C ASP A 230 18.47 -4.96 6.69
N ILE A 231 18.48 -4.12 5.64
CA ILE A 231 19.41 -4.28 4.50
C ILE A 231 20.86 -4.29 4.99
N SER A 232 21.19 -3.37 5.90
CA SER A 232 22.51 -3.25 6.50
C SER A 232 22.89 -4.48 7.32
N ALA A 233 21.94 -5.09 8.04
CA ALA A 233 22.15 -6.35 8.74
C ALA A 233 22.41 -7.51 7.79
N GLN A 234 21.64 -7.64 6.72
CA GLN A 234 21.84 -8.68 5.71
C GLN A 234 23.24 -8.58 5.07
N ILE A 235 23.73 -7.37 4.80
CA ILE A 235 25.09 -7.13 4.30
C ILE A 235 26.13 -7.62 5.30
N GLN A 236 26.03 -7.24 6.57
CA GLN A 236 26.99 -7.68 7.62
C GLN A 236 26.98 -9.18 7.82
N TYR A 237 25.78 -9.77 7.80
CA TYR A 237 25.64 -11.21 7.91
C TYR A 237 26.39 -11.92 6.79
N ARG A 238 26.25 -11.46 5.53
CA ARG A 238 26.99 -12.03 4.38
C ARG A 238 28.50 -11.75 4.42
N LEU A 239 28.92 -10.67 5.08
CA LEU A 239 30.33 -10.40 5.39
C LEU A 239 30.89 -11.31 6.49
N GLY A 240 30.05 -12.10 7.16
CA GLY A 240 30.43 -12.95 8.29
C GLY A 240 30.36 -12.24 9.66
N ASN A 241 29.97 -10.96 9.69
CA ASN A 241 29.88 -10.14 10.89
C ASN A 241 28.51 -10.35 11.58
N LYS A 242 28.29 -11.57 12.08
CA LYS A 242 26.99 -11.99 12.64
C LYS A 242 26.53 -11.14 13.82
N GLU A 243 27.44 -10.79 14.74
CA GLU A 243 27.11 -9.96 15.90
C GLU A 243 26.59 -8.58 15.49
N GLU A 244 27.26 -7.94 14.55
CA GLU A 244 26.86 -6.63 14.02
C GLU A 244 25.51 -6.71 13.28
N ALA A 245 25.27 -7.78 12.53
CA ALA A 245 23.98 -8.02 11.89
C ALA A 245 22.83 -8.12 12.92
N ILE A 246 23.05 -8.84 14.02
CA ILE A 246 22.07 -8.98 15.11
C ILE A 246 21.81 -7.63 15.79
N ILE A 247 22.85 -6.82 16.05
CA ILE A 247 22.72 -5.49 16.63
C ILE A 247 21.82 -4.60 15.75
N ARG A 248 22.04 -4.61 14.44
CA ARG A 248 21.26 -3.82 13.48
C ARG A 248 19.81 -4.25 13.39
N LEU A 249 19.55 -5.56 13.37
CA LEU A 249 18.17 -6.08 13.40
C LEU A 249 17.46 -5.73 14.70
N LYS A 250 18.15 -5.79 15.83
CA LYS A 250 17.58 -5.37 17.12
C LYS A 250 17.19 -3.89 17.10
N GLU A 251 18.01 -3.04 16.51
CA GLU A 251 17.69 -1.62 16.32
C GLU A 251 16.54 -1.42 15.31
N ALA A 252 16.52 -2.20 14.22
CA ALA A 252 15.44 -2.18 13.24
C ALA A 252 14.09 -2.54 13.87
N LEU A 253 14.04 -3.56 14.73
CA LEU A 253 12.84 -4.00 15.44
C LEU A 253 12.34 -3.01 16.50
N GLN A 254 13.19 -2.13 17.02
CA GLN A 254 12.72 -1.02 17.87
C GLN A 254 11.90 0.01 17.08
N ILE A 255 12.01 0.00 15.75
CA ILE A 255 11.33 0.95 14.85
C ILE A 255 10.18 0.28 14.08
N ASN A 256 10.46 -0.91 13.53
CA ASN A 256 9.57 -1.69 12.67
C ASN A 256 9.27 -3.06 13.30
N ASP A 257 8.77 -3.04 14.54
CA ASP A 257 8.32 -4.24 15.27
C ASP A 257 7.19 -5.01 14.56
N TYR A 258 6.53 -4.40 13.58
CA TYR A 258 5.48 -5.00 12.76
C TYR A 258 6.01 -5.70 11.50
N ASN A 259 7.30 -5.58 11.16
CA ASN A 259 7.84 -6.13 9.91
C ASN A 259 8.32 -7.57 10.11
N GLU A 260 7.54 -8.52 9.60
CA GLU A 260 7.78 -9.96 9.75
C GLU A 260 9.14 -10.42 9.20
N LYS A 261 9.59 -9.84 8.09
CA LYS A 261 10.90 -10.21 7.52
C LYS A 261 12.07 -9.85 8.42
N ILE A 262 11.97 -8.72 9.12
CA ILE A 262 13.02 -8.28 10.06
C ILE A 262 13.07 -9.26 11.25
N LYS A 263 11.91 -9.70 11.74
CA LYS A 263 11.81 -10.71 12.80
C LYS A 263 12.39 -12.05 12.37
N GLU A 264 12.06 -12.50 11.17
CA GLU A 264 12.60 -13.74 10.57
C GLU A 264 14.13 -13.69 10.50
N HIS A 265 14.70 -12.62 9.92
CA HIS A 265 16.14 -12.43 9.87
C HIS A 265 16.75 -12.41 11.28
N TYR A 266 16.08 -11.78 12.26
CA TYR A 266 16.60 -11.69 13.63
C TYR A 266 16.70 -13.07 14.29
N ILE A 267 15.65 -13.88 14.22
CA ILE A 267 15.66 -15.23 14.78
C ILE A 267 16.64 -16.14 14.04
N GLN A 268 16.71 -16.02 12.71
CA GLN A 268 17.66 -16.75 11.90
C GLN A 268 19.10 -16.43 12.31
N TYR A 269 19.44 -15.15 12.41
CA TYR A 269 20.82 -14.72 12.68
C TYR A 269 21.23 -15.05 14.11
N LEU A 270 20.33 -14.93 15.10
CA LEU A 270 20.54 -15.44 16.45
C LEU A 270 20.86 -16.95 16.43
N SER A 271 20.05 -17.75 15.73
CA SER A 271 20.25 -19.21 15.62
C SER A 271 21.60 -19.56 15.01
N GLU A 272 21.99 -18.89 13.93
CA GLU A 272 23.22 -19.16 13.19
C GLU A 272 24.48 -18.57 13.85
N ALA A 273 24.31 -17.62 14.77
CA ALA A 273 25.36 -17.17 15.68
C ALA A 273 25.53 -18.10 16.90
N GLY A 274 24.75 -19.18 17.01
CA GLY A 274 24.80 -20.12 18.13
C GLY A 274 24.03 -19.65 19.36
N MET A 275 23.31 -18.53 19.27
CA MET A 275 22.45 -18.00 20.33
C MET A 275 21.07 -18.71 20.31
N THR A 276 21.08 -20.04 20.21
CA THR A 276 19.89 -20.87 19.93
C THR A 276 18.79 -20.74 20.99
N LYS A 277 19.17 -20.56 22.26
CA LYS A 277 18.22 -20.31 23.35
C LYS A 277 17.49 -18.97 23.20
N GLU A 278 18.22 -17.92 22.81
CA GLU A 278 17.65 -16.58 22.60
C GLU A 278 16.77 -16.57 21.35
N ALA A 279 17.20 -17.24 20.29
CA ALA A 279 16.39 -17.44 19.08
C ALA A 279 15.07 -18.15 19.40
N LEU A 280 15.11 -19.27 20.15
CA LEU A 280 13.91 -19.99 20.57
C LEU A 280 13.02 -19.15 21.48
N ALA A 281 13.59 -18.43 22.45
CA ALA A 281 12.83 -17.55 23.33
C ALA A 281 12.14 -16.42 22.55
N THR A 282 12.84 -15.80 21.60
CA THR A 282 12.31 -14.72 20.76
C THR A 282 11.18 -15.22 19.86
N ALA A 283 11.36 -16.36 19.18
CA ALA A 283 10.31 -16.97 18.38
C ALA A 283 9.08 -17.35 19.22
N SER A 284 9.30 -17.80 20.45
CA SER A 284 8.21 -18.13 21.38
C SER A 284 7.44 -16.89 21.84
N ASP A 285 8.15 -15.80 22.10
CA ASP A 285 7.56 -14.51 22.46
C ASP A 285 6.63 -14.00 21.35
N TYR A 286 7.06 -14.10 20.09
CA TYR A 286 6.21 -13.74 18.95
C TYR A 286 4.94 -14.60 18.89
N ILE A 287 5.01 -15.90 19.14
CA ILE A 287 3.81 -16.75 19.20
C ILE A 287 2.84 -16.33 20.31
N ILE A 288 3.37 -15.93 21.48
CA ILE A 288 2.58 -15.55 22.65
C ILE A 288 1.93 -14.18 22.48
N ASN A 289 2.75 -13.18 22.16
CA ASN A 289 2.38 -11.78 22.28
C ASN A 289 1.81 -11.19 20.98
N GLU A 290 2.14 -11.78 19.83
CA GLU A 290 1.66 -11.24 18.57
C GLU A 290 0.25 -11.72 18.25
N LYS A 291 -0.52 -10.78 17.71
CA LYS A 291 -1.94 -10.97 17.40
C LYS A 291 -2.12 -11.91 16.21
N GLU A 292 -1.07 -12.06 15.40
CA GLU A 292 -1.05 -12.72 14.11
C GLU A 292 -0.02 -13.85 14.14
N THR A 293 -0.44 -15.05 14.55
CA THR A 293 0.40 -16.26 14.40
C THR A 293 0.33 -16.72 12.95
N GLU A 294 1.11 -16.07 12.09
CA GLU A 294 1.31 -16.51 10.71
C GLU A 294 1.97 -17.90 10.68
N ALA A 295 1.74 -18.65 9.61
CA ALA A 295 2.41 -19.92 9.37
C ALA A 295 3.95 -19.79 9.40
N ILE A 296 4.44 -18.59 9.05
CA ILE A 296 5.85 -18.20 9.09
C ILE A 296 6.40 -18.30 10.53
N HIS A 297 5.76 -17.68 11.52
CA HIS A 297 6.20 -17.75 12.92
C HIS A 297 6.29 -19.18 13.44
N ARG A 298 5.35 -20.05 13.04
CA ARG A 298 5.40 -21.48 13.40
C ARG A 298 6.64 -22.15 12.80
N GLN A 299 6.94 -21.89 11.53
CA GLN A 299 8.13 -22.43 10.88
C GLN A 299 9.40 -21.93 11.56
N THR A 300 9.52 -20.62 11.77
CA THR A 300 10.68 -20.00 12.43
C THR A 300 10.88 -20.55 13.86
N LEU A 301 9.77 -20.74 14.61
CA LEU A 301 9.81 -21.41 15.91
C LEU A 301 10.30 -22.85 15.80
N GLN A 302 9.82 -23.61 14.81
CA GLN A 302 10.23 -25.00 14.61
C GLN A 302 11.72 -25.13 14.33
N GLU A 303 12.25 -24.27 13.46
CA GLU A 303 13.68 -24.21 13.14
C GLU A 303 14.51 -23.86 14.38
N ALA A 304 14.11 -22.82 15.12
CA ALA A 304 14.77 -22.43 16.37
C ALA A 304 14.71 -23.55 17.44
N PHE A 305 13.57 -24.25 17.54
CA PHE A 305 13.39 -25.37 18.48
C PHE A 305 14.33 -26.52 18.14
N VAL A 306 14.46 -26.88 16.86
CA VAL A 306 15.39 -27.94 16.44
C VAL A 306 16.84 -27.54 16.67
N LYS A 307 17.19 -26.26 16.44
CA LYS A 307 18.54 -25.74 16.72
C LYS A 307 18.89 -25.78 18.21
N ASP A 308 17.94 -25.52 19.10
CA ASP A 308 18.16 -25.56 20.56
C ASP A 308 18.07 -26.97 21.16
N LYS A 309 17.08 -27.76 20.74
CA LYS A 309 16.77 -29.08 21.32
C LYS A 309 17.41 -30.25 20.58
N GLY A 310 17.99 -30.01 19.41
CA GLY A 310 18.65 -31.02 18.57
C GLY A 310 17.71 -31.92 17.77
N SER A 311 16.39 -31.84 17.97
CA SER A 311 15.39 -32.60 17.20
C SER A 311 14.00 -31.98 17.29
N LEU A 312 13.04 -32.47 16.50
CA LEU A 312 11.62 -32.10 16.59
C LEU A 312 10.89 -32.75 17.78
N ALA A 313 11.54 -33.65 18.53
CA ALA A 313 10.86 -34.38 19.60
C ALA A 313 10.30 -33.40 20.65
N GLY A 314 8.98 -33.48 20.88
CA GLY A 314 8.28 -32.60 21.83
C GLY A 314 7.85 -31.23 21.29
N TYR A 315 8.13 -30.91 20.02
CA TYR A 315 7.77 -29.62 19.41
C TYR A 315 6.25 -29.35 19.46
N ASP A 316 5.41 -30.32 19.10
CA ASP A 316 3.96 -30.11 19.07
C ASP A 316 3.40 -29.81 20.47
N VAL A 317 3.93 -30.45 21.52
CA VAL A 317 3.54 -30.17 22.91
C VAL A 317 3.95 -28.75 23.27
N TYR A 318 5.21 -28.40 22.99
CA TYR A 318 5.75 -27.06 23.26
C TYR A 318 4.95 -25.95 22.56
N TYR A 319 4.70 -26.11 21.26
CA TYR A 319 3.91 -25.16 20.48
C TYR A 319 2.49 -25.01 21.02
N ASN A 320 1.83 -26.12 21.36
CA ASN A 320 0.48 -26.07 21.94
C ASN A 320 0.46 -25.37 23.31
N ASP A 321 1.51 -25.50 24.12
CA ASP A 321 1.60 -24.79 25.40
C ASP A 321 1.82 -23.29 25.21
N LEU A 322 2.60 -22.88 24.22
CA LEU A 322 2.70 -21.46 23.82
C LEU A 322 1.35 -20.90 23.36
N LEU A 323 0.58 -21.67 22.58
CA LEU A 323 -0.76 -21.26 22.15
C LEU A 323 -1.71 -21.07 23.35
N LYS A 324 -1.70 -21.98 24.32
CA LYS A 324 -2.47 -21.84 25.57
C LYS A 324 -2.04 -20.61 26.37
N GLU A 325 -0.74 -20.29 26.40
CA GLU A 325 -0.25 -19.10 27.09
C GLU A 325 -0.73 -17.82 26.39
N ALA A 326 -0.61 -17.78 25.06
CA ALA A 326 -1.13 -16.69 24.25
C ALA A 326 -2.64 -16.47 24.44
N GLU A 327 -3.42 -17.55 24.58
CA GLU A 327 -4.86 -17.49 24.88
C GLU A 327 -5.17 -16.84 26.23
N LYS A 328 -4.32 -17.03 27.25
CA LYS A 328 -4.51 -16.39 28.57
C LYS A 328 -4.30 -14.87 28.50
N GLN A 329 -3.39 -14.43 27.65
CA GLN A 329 -3.02 -13.02 27.52
C GLN A 329 -3.92 -12.26 26.52
N TYR A 330 -4.63 -12.99 25.66
CA TYR A 330 -5.51 -12.39 24.68
C TYR A 330 -6.67 -11.63 25.34
N THR A 331 -6.72 -10.32 25.05
CA THR A 331 -7.85 -9.45 25.40
C THR A 331 -8.58 -9.05 24.14
N ILE A 332 -9.91 -9.11 24.19
CA ILE A 332 -10.75 -8.64 23.08
C ILE A 332 -10.54 -7.13 22.94
N PRO A 333 -10.08 -6.64 21.78
CA PRO A 333 -9.94 -5.20 21.56
C PRO A 333 -11.29 -4.49 21.68
N GLU A 334 -11.31 -3.28 22.23
CA GLU A 334 -12.56 -2.52 22.41
C GLU A 334 -13.31 -2.30 21.09
N TYR A 335 -12.60 -2.05 19.99
CA TYR A 335 -13.22 -1.89 18.67
C TYR A 335 -13.91 -3.16 18.15
N SER A 336 -13.55 -4.33 18.68
CA SER A 336 -14.20 -5.61 18.35
C SER A 336 -15.48 -5.83 19.16
N LYS A 337 -15.67 -5.12 20.27
CA LYS A 337 -16.88 -5.23 21.08
C LYS A 337 -17.96 -4.34 20.46
N LEU A 338 -19.06 -4.97 20.06
CA LEU A 338 -20.20 -4.29 19.47
C LEU A 338 -21.41 -4.37 20.40
N ASN A 339 -22.38 -3.50 20.15
CA ASN A 339 -23.69 -3.56 20.80
C ASN A 339 -24.75 -3.06 19.82
N ALA A 340 -24.89 -3.79 18.72
CA ALA A 340 -25.80 -3.46 17.62
C ALA A 340 -26.77 -4.62 17.39
N PRO A 341 -28.03 -4.34 16.97
CA PRO A 341 -28.92 -5.41 16.53
C PRO A 341 -28.30 -6.16 15.35
N ALA A 342 -28.39 -7.49 15.36
CA ALA A 342 -28.00 -8.31 14.22
C ALA A 342 -28.95 -8.06 13.05
N VAL A 343 -28.40 -8.00 11.83
CA VAL A 343 -29.20 -7.91 10.61
C VAL A 343 -29.77 -9.29 10.33
N ASP A 344 -31.10 -9.39 10.26
CA ASP A 344 -31.76 -10.65 9.95
C ASP A 344 -31.56 -11.02 8.47
N PHE A 345 -31.50 -12.31 8.18
CA PHE A 345 -31.35 -12.82 6.83
C PHE A 345 -32.10 -14.14 6.68
N THR A 346 -32.36 -14.55 5.45
CA THR A 346 -32.89 -15.88 5.13
C THR A 346 -32.13 -16.44 3.93
N LEU A 347 -31.26 -17.42 4.17
CA LEU A 347 -30.36 -17.98 3.17
C LEU A 347 -30.62 -19.47 2.97
N LYS A 348 -30.25 -19.98 1.79
CA LYS A 348 -30.32 -21.40 1.48
C LYS A 348 -29.07 -22.10 2.03
N ALA A 349 -29.26 -23.18 2.77
CA ALA A 349 -28.18 -24.03 3.24
C ALA A 349 -27.71 -25.00 2.12
N LEU A 350 -26.51 -25.58 2.28
CA LEU A 350 -25.98 -26.58 1.33
C LEU A 350 -26.89 -27.82 1.16
N ASP A 351 -27.65 -28.17 2.19
CA ASP A 351 -28.62 -29.27 2.16
C ASP A 351 -29.95 -28.89 1.47
N GLY A 352 -30.07 -27.63 1.02
CA GLY A 352 -31.24 -27.09 0.33
C GLY A 352 -32.28 -26.44 1.23
N ASN A 353 -32.16 -26.55 2.56
CA ASN A 353 -33.12 -25.97 3.49
C ASN A 353 -32.93 -24.45 3.62
N MET A 354 -34.03 -23.72 3.80
CA MET A 354 -33.97 -22.29 4.15
C MET A 354 -33.67 -22.12 5.63
N VAL A 355 -32.79 -21.18 5.96
CA VAL A 355 -32.37 -20.86 7.33
C VAL A 355 -32.46 -19.36 7.54
N SER A 356 -33.24 -18.96 8.55
CA SER A 356 -33.35 -17.56 8.97
C SER A 356 -32.61 -17.33 10.28
N LEU A 357 -31.91 -16.21 10.43
CA LEU A 357 -31.23 -15.87 11.68
C LEU A 357 -32.22 -15.73 12.84
N SER A 358 -33.37 -15.12 12.59
CA SER A 358 -34.48 -14.97 13.55
C SER A 358 -34.95 -16.28 14.18
N SER A 359 -34.77 -17.42 13.51
CA SER A 359 -35.17 -18.75 14.01
C SER A 359 -34.31 -19.22 15.19
N PHE A 360 -33.20 -18.54 15.47
CA PHE A 360 -32.29 -18.86 16.58
C PHE A 360 -32.38 -17.88 17.75
N LYS A 361 -33.43 -17.05 17.83
CA LYS A 361 -33.72 -16.25 19.04
C LYS A 361 -33.75 -17.15 20.27
N GLY A 362 -33.13 -16.68 21.36
CA GLY A 362 -32.93 -17.46 22.58
C GLY A 362 -31.63 -18.29 22.60
N LYS A 363 -30.91 -18.39 21.47
CA LYS A 363 -29.60 -19.05 21.38
C LYS A 363 -28.49 -18.06 21.07
N THR A 364 -27.28 -18.41 21.46
CA THR A 364 -26.07 -17.72 20.97
C THR A 364 -25.79 -18.18 19.55
N VAL A 365 -25.58 -17.23 18.63
CA VAL A 365 -25.25 -17.54 17.24
C VAL A 365 -23.85 -17.04 16.92
N VAL A 366 -23.03 -17.93 16.38
CA VAL A 366 -21.70 -17.62 15.87
C VAL A 366 -21.79 -17.65 14.34
N LEU A 367 -21.66 -16.47 13.73
CA LEU A 367 -21.63 -16.31 12.28
C LEU A 367 -20.18 -16.22 11.81
N TYR A 368 -19.82 -17.03 10.82
CA TYR A 368 -18.51 -17.04 10.21
C TYR A 368 -18.63 -16.81 8.70
N PHE A 369 -18.10 -15.71 8.19
CA PHE A 369 -18.09 -15.38 6.77
C PHE A 369 -16.85 -15.97 6.14
N PHE A 370 -16.97 -16.65 5.01
CA PHE A 370 -15.81 -17.23 4.33
C PHE A 370 -15.96 -17.32 2.82
N SER A 371 -14.85 -17.08 2.14
CA SER A 371 -14.68 -17.37 0.72
C SER A 371 -13.83 -18.62 0.59
N SER A 372 -14.20 -19.51 -0.31
CA SER A 372 -13.43 -20.71 -0.67
C SER A 372 -12.63 -20.37 -1.91
N ASP A 373 -11.50 -19.69 -1.77
CA ASP A 373 -10.53 -19.68 -2.85
C ASP A 373 -9.76 -21.01 -2.78
N PHE A 374 -10.11 -21.94 -3.66
CA PHE A 374 -9.58 -23.31 -3.73
C PHE A 374 -8.06 -23.40 -4.03
N VAL A 375 -7.35 -22.28 -3.90
CA VAL A 375 -5.93 -22.06 -4.22
C VAL A 375 -5.18 -21.42 -3.05
N ASP A 376 -5.86 -20.74 -2.11
CA ASP A 376 -5.23 -19.99 -1.01
C ASP A 376 -5.10 -20.84 0.28
N SER A 377 -3.86 -21.03 0.73
CA SER A 377 -3.55 -21.82 1.94
C SER A 377 -3.92 -21.11 3.26
N LEU A 378 -3.97 -19.77 3.31
CA LEU A 378 -4.32 -19.02 4.52
C LEU A 378 -5.82 -19.12 4.84
N LEU A 379 -6.67 -18.99 3.82
CA LEU A 379 -8.12 -19.17 3.97
C LEU A 379 -8.44 -20.60 4.45
N SER A 380 -7.70 -21.60 3.96
CA SER A 380 -7.85 -22.99 4.37
C SER A 380 -7.59 -23.20 5.87
N ALA A 381 -6.60 -22.51 6.45
CA ALA A 381 -6.28 -22.63 7.86
C ALA A 381 -7.38 -22.05 8.77
N SER A 382 -8.00 -20.94 8.35
CA SER A 382 -9.07 -20.28 9.11
C SER A 382 -10.33 -21.15 9.23
N ILE A 383 -10.74 -21.81 8.14
CA ILE A 383 -11.91 -22.70 8.11
C ILE A 383 -11.65 -23.96 8.95
N VAL A 384 -10.42 -24.49 8.90
CA VAL A 384 -9.99 -25.59 9.78
C VAL A 384 -10.06 -25.18 11.26
N GLY A 385 -9.57 -23.99 11.59
CA GLY A 385 -9.66 -23.43 12.94
C GLY A 385 -11.11 -23.27 13.41
N PHE A 386 -12.00 -22.79 12.54
CA PHE A 386 -13.44 -22.70 12.84
C PHE A 386 -14.04 -24.07 13.16
N ASN A 387 -13.73 -25.10 12.36
CA ASN A 387 -14.22 -26.46 12.63
C ASN A 387 -13.72 -27.02 13.96
N GLN A 388 -12.47 -26.76 14.33
CA GLN A 388 -11.93 -27.15 15.63
C GLN A 388 -12.69 -26.48 16.76
N PHE A 389 -12.97 -25.17 16.64
CA PHE A 389 -13.77 -24.44 17.61
C PHE A 389 -15.18 -25.01 17.75
N VAL A 390 -15.86 -25.24 16.62
CA VAL A 390 -17.20 -25.85 16.58
C VAL A 390 -17.19 -27.18 17.32
N LYS A 391 -16.20 -28.05 17.09
CA LYS A 391 -16.06 -29.35 17.76
C LYS A 391 -15.83 -29.21 19.26
N ALA A 392 -15.00 -28.25 19.67
CA ALA A 392 -14.68 -28.03 21.08
C ALA A 392 -15.81 -27.35 21.88
N ASN A 393 -16.74 -26.66 21.19
CA ASN A 393 -17.78 -25.85 21.81
C ASN A 393 -19.19 -26.27 21.37
N LYS A 394 -19.38 -27.56 21.08
CA LYS A 394 -20.73 -28.10 20.84
C LYS A 394 -21.53 -28.01 22.14
N ASP A 395 -22.52 -27.14 22.16
CA ASP A 395 -23.49 -26.96 23.22
C ASP A 395 -24.88 -26.76 22.62
N GLU A 396 -25.95 -27.16 23.32
CA GLU A 396 -27.33 -27.09 22.83
C GLU A 396 -27.84 -25.65 22.64
N ASN A 397 -27.23 -24.68 23.35
CA ASN A 397 -27.60 -23.27 23.32
C ASN A 397 -26.77 -22.43 22.36
N THR A 398 -25.84 -23.04 21.62
CA THR A 398 -24.99 -22.35 20.65
C THR A 398 -25.18 -22.90 19.23
N VAL A 399 -25.32 -21.99 18.27
CA VAL A 399 -25.50 -22.31 16.85
C VAL A 399 -24.35 -21.76 16.04
N PHE A 400 -23.76 -22.60 15.20
CA PHE A 400 -22.66 -22.25 14.31
C PHE A 400 -23.16 -22.20 12.86
N LEU A 401 -23.08 -21.02 12.24
CA LEU A 401 -23.46 -20.82 10.84
C LEU A 401 -22.26 -20.24 10.09
N ALA A 402 -21.85 -20.91 9.02
CA ALA A 402 -20.84 -20.41 8.11
C ALA A 402 -21.53 -19.85 6.86
N ILE A 403 -21.39 -18.55 6.62
CA ILE A 403 -21.94 -17.85 5.45
C ILE A 403 -20.86 -17.84 4.38
N ASN A 404 -21.14 -18.51 3.26
CA ASN A 404 -20.21 -18.60 2.16
C ASN A 404 -20.43 -17.45 1.16
N GLU A 405 -19.35 -16.92 0.60
CA GLU A 405 -19.32 -15.82 -0.38
C GLU A 405 -18.36 -16.09 -1.56
N THR A 406 -18.25 -17.36 -1.99
CA THR A 406 -17.29 -17.79 -3.02
C THR A 406 -17.72 -17.42 -4.46
N ALA A 407 -16.97 -16.55 -5.14
CA ALA A 407 -17.30 -16.01 -6.47
C ALA A 407 -16.94 -16.88 -7.69
N VAL A 408 -17.01 -18.23 -7.61
CA VAL A 408 -16.51 -19.13 -8.68
C VAL A 408 -17.20 -18.88 -10.03
N SER A 409 -18.40 -18.33 -10.07
CA SER A 409 -19.03 -17.65 -11.24
C SER A 409 -20.50 -17.31 -10.94
N ASP A 410 -20.80 -16.83 -9.73
CA ASP A 410 -22.19 -16.69 -9.24
C ASP A 410 -23.06 -15.68 -10.01
N ALA A 411 -22.49 -14.95 -10.96
CA ALA A 411 -23.24 -14.15 -11.93
C ALA A 411 -24.07 -15.00 -12.90
N ASP A 412 -23.72 -16.28 -13.11
CA ASP A 412 -24.43 -17.22 -13.97
C ASP A 412 -25.24 -18.21 -13.11
N GLU A 413 -26.55 -18.02 -13.03
CA GLU A 413 -27.42 -18.92 -12.25
C GLU A 413 -27.49 -20.34 -12.82
N ALA A 414 -27.27 -20.52 -14.13
CA ALA A 414 -27.37 -21.83 -14.77
C ALA A 414 -26.13 -22.69 -14.52
N ASN A 415 -24.94 -22.07 -14.43
CA ASN A 415 -23.67 -22.81 -14.33
C ASN A 415 -22.89 -22.50 -13.04
N GLY A 416 -22.89 -21.23 -12.58
CA GLY A 416 -22.07 -20.76 -11.46
C GLY A 416 -22.54 -21.26 -10.11
N LYS A 417 -23.83 -21.04 -9.78
CA LYS A 417 -24.42 -21.51 -8.51
C LYS A 417 -24.28 -23.03 -8.32
N PRO A 418 -24.62 -23.88 -9.31
CA PRO A 418 -24.39 -25.33 -9.21
C PRO A 418 -22.93 -25.71 -9.01
N LEU A 419 -22.00 -25.07 -9.73
CA LEU A 419 -20.56 -25.33 -9.61
C LEU A 419 -20.02 -24.94 -8.23
N ARG A 420 -20.46 -23.81 -7.66
CA ARG A 420 -20.13 -23.39 -6.30
C ARG A 420 -20.57 -24.43 -5.27
N ILE A 421 -21.82 -24.91 -5.36
CA ILE A 421 -22.37 -25.93 -4.47
C ILE A 421 -21.57 -27.24 -4.58
N GLN A 422 -21.27 -27.68 -5.80
CA GLN A 422 -20.47 -28.89 -6.02
C GLN A 422 -19.11 -28.80 -5.33
N LYS A 423 -18.34 -27.74 -5.60
CA LYS A 423 -17.00 -27.59 -5.03
C LYS A 423 -17.02 -27.44 -3.50
N LEU A 424 -18.03 -26.77 -2.95
CA LEU A 424 -18.22 -26.70 -1.50
C LEU A 424 -18.49 -28.07 -0.89
N ASN A 425 -19.36 -28.88 -1.51
CA ASN A 425 -19.64 -30.24 -1.03
C ASN A 425 -18.38 -31.12 -1.02
N GLU A 426 -17.59 -31.07 -2.10
CA GLU A 426 -16.30 -31.77 -2.20
C GLU A 426 -15.33 -31.31 -1.09
N TYR A 427 -15.21 -30.00 -0.88
CA TYR A 427 -14.33 -29.41 0.13
C TYR A 427 -14.75 -29.76 1.56
N MET A 428 -16.05 -29.68 1.87
CA MET A 428 -16.60 -30.03 3.19
C MET A 428 -16.40 -31.52 3.50
N ALA A 429 -16.61 -32.39 2.50
CA ALA A 429 -16.42 -33.83 2.64
C ALA A 429 -14.94 -34.21 2.84
N ALA A 430 -14.04 -33.66 2.01
CA ALA A 430 -12.61 -33.94 2.10
C ALA A 430 -12.03 -33.56 3.48
N ASN A 431 -12.50 -32.45 4.06
CA ASN A 431 -11.98 -31.93 5.33
C ASN A 431 -12.80 -32.36 6.57
N LYS A 432 -13.89 -33.11 6.39
CA LYS A 432 -14.78 -33.58 7.48
C LYS A 432 -15.25 -32.43 8.37
N PHE A 433 -15.70 -31.34 7.74
CA PHE A 433 -16.26 -30.18 8.43
C PHE A 433 -17.67 -30.47 8.94
N SER A 434 -18.01 -29.95 10.12
CA SER A 434 -19.25 -30.32 10.83
C SER A 434 -20.19 -29.16 11.14
N PHE A 435 -19.87 -27.96 10.68
CA PHE A 435 -20.72 -26.77 10.81
C PHE A 435 -21.67 -26.64 9.63
N LYS A 436 -22.78 -25.92 9.85
CA LYS A 436 -23.78 -25.67 8.81
C LYS A 436 -23.32 -24.52 7.90
N VAL A 437 -23.37 -24.75 6.59
CA VAL A 437 -23.00 -23.75 5.58
C VAL A 437 -24.25 -23.18 4.91
N LEU A 438 -24.31 -21.86 4.85
CA LEU A 438 -25.34 -21.06 4.19
C LEU A 438 -24.72 -20.37 2.97
N LEU A 439 -25.47 -20.34 1.87
CA LEU A 439 -25.05 -19.71 0.62
C LEU A 439 -25.55 -18.28 0.59
N ASP A 440 -24.64 -17.31 0.65
CA ASP A 440 -24.99 -15.90 0.47
C ASP A 440 -25.42 -15.61 -0.98
N ASP A 441 -26.32 -14.64 -1.12
CA ASP A 441 -26.90 -14.22 -2.38
C ASP A 441 -25.98 -13.22 -3.09
N PHE A 442 -25.58 -13.54 -4.31
CA PHE A 442 -24.78 -12.67 -5.16
C PHE A 442 -25.68 -11.73 -5.97
N LYS A 443 -25.40 -10.41 -5.93
CA LYS A 443 -26.18 -9.40 -6.65
C LYS A 443 -25.31 -8.44 -7.49
N PRO A 444 -25.80 -8.04 -8.67
CA PRO A 444 -25.20 -6.96 -9.44
C PRO A 444 -25.19 -5.64 -8.67
N ASN A 445 -24.12 -4.85 -8.79
CA ASN A 445 -24.09 -3.53 -8.20
C ASN A 445 -24.82 -2.51 -9.09
N PRO A 446 -25.82 -1.77 -8.59
CA PRO A 446 -26.50 -0.75 -9.38
C PRO A 446 -25.63 0.50 -9.62
N ILE A 447 -24.52 0.66 -8.90
CA ILE A 447 -23.61 1.80 -9.03
C ILE A 447 -22.52 1.46 -10.07
N PRO A 448 -22.38 2.26 -11.15
CA PRO A 448 -21.32 2.05 -12.15
C PRO A 448 -19.93 2.02 -11.50
N ASN A 449 -19.08 1.10 -11.97
CA ASN A 449 -17.70 0.89 -11.48
C ASN A 449 -17.57 0.40 -10.03
N ARG A 450 -18.67 -0.02 -9.38
CA ARG A 450 -18.60 -0.87 -8.18
C ARG A 450 -18.83 -2.32 -8.58
N GLY A 451 -17.99 -3.22 -8.08
CA GLY A 451 -18.14 -4.65 -8.31
C GLY A 451 -19.43 -5.20 -7.69
N ASN A 452 -19.92 -6.32 -8.23
CA ASN A 452 -21.01 -7.11 -7.64
C ASN A 452 -20.68 -7.53 -6.21
N TYR A 453 -21.70 -7.85 -5.42
CA TYR A 453 -21.55 -8.07 -3.99
C TYR A 453 -22.42 -9.22 -3.47
N TYR A 454 -22.07 -9.74 -2.30
CA TYR A 454 -22.87 -10.69 -1.54
C TYR A 454 -23.68 -9.95 -0.49
N VAL A 455 -24.99 -10.24 -0.42
CA VAL A 455 -25.95 -9.41 0.33
C VAL A 455 -25.66 -9.42 1.82
N VAL A 456 -25.59 -10.60 2.44
CA VAL A 456 -25.45 -10.68 3.90
C VAL A 456 -24.03 -10.29 4.33
N ALA A 457 -23.02 -10.63 3.54
CA ALA A 457 -21.67 -10.16 3.76
C ALA A 457 -21.59 -8.62 3.74
N ASP A 458 -22.21 -7.96 2.77
CA ASP A 458 -22.26 -6.49 2.68
C ASP A 458 -23.03 -5.87 3.87
N ASP A 459 -24.19 -6.44 4.23
CA ASP A 459 -25.01 -6.01 5.37
C ASP A 459 -24.23 -6.06 6.70
N TYR A 460 -23.36 -7.06 6.85
CA TYR A 460 -22.47 -7.19 8.01
C TYR A 460 -21.14 -6.43 7.84
N SER A 461 -20.88 -5.84 6.67
CA SER A 461 -19.57 -5.29 6.31
C SER A 461 -18.44 -6.30 6.51
N ALA A 462 -18.70 -7.54 6.09
CA ALA A 462 -17.77 -8.66 6.04
C ALA A 462 -16.89 -8.55 4.79
N ASN A 463 -16.00 -7.56 4.79
CA ASN A 463 -15.13 -7.29 3.65
C ASN A 463 -13.94 -8.25 3.66
N GLY A 464 -14.13 -9.44 3.07
CA GLY A 464 -13.16 -10.53 2.98
C GLY A 464 -13.51 -11.69 3.91
N GLY A 465 -13.38 -12.93 3.39
CA GLY A 465 -13.69 -14.15 4.14
C GLY A 465 -12.90 -14.29 5.45
N GLY A 466 -13.18 -15.25 6.32
CA GLY A 466 -12.48 -15.40 7.60
C GLY A 466 -12.99 -14.51 8.74
N GLN A 467 -13.97 -13.61 8.51
CA GLN A 467 -14.54 -12.77 9.55
C GLN A 467 -15.61 -13.49 10.38
N LEU A 468 -15.77 -13.07 11.63
CA LEU A 468 -16.62 -13.71 12.62
C LEU A 468 -17.43 -12.69 13.42
N TYR A 469 -18.68 -13.04 13.68
CA TYR A 469 -19.58 -12.35 14.59
C TYR A 469 -20.11 -13.28 15.66
N VAL A 470 -20.31 -12.73 16.86
CA VAL A 470 -21.00 -13.43 17.94
C VAL A 470 -22.23 -12.63 18.34
N ILE A 471 -23.38 -13.29 18.27
CA ILE A 471 -24.71 -12.74 18.51
C ILE A 471 -25.28 -13.39 19.76
N ASP A 472 -25.75 -12.58 20.70
CA ASP A 472 -26.37 -13.07 21.92
C ASP A 472 -27.80 -13.60 21.72
N LYS A 473 -28.35 -14.20 22.78
CA LYS A 473 -29.71 -14.75 22.81
C LYS A 473 -30.82 -13.75 22.47
N ASN A 474 -30.55 -12.44 22.55
CA ASN A 474 -31.50 -11.37 22.24
C ASN A 474 -31.36 -10.89 20.78
N GLY A 475 -30.42 -11.44 20.01
CA GLY A 475 -30.15 -11.00 18.65
C GLY A 475 -29.23 -9.77 18.58
N VAL A 476 -28.42 -9.51 19.60
CA VAL A 476 -27.48 -8.38 19.62
C VAL A 476 -26.08 -8.89 19.29
N VAL A 477 -25.44 -8.27 18.29
CA VAL A 477 -24.03 -8.50 17.96
C VAL A 477 -23.17 -7.95 19.10
N LYS A 478 -22.43 -8.84 19.77
CA LYS A 478 -21.50 -8.51 20.85
C LYS A 478 -20.04 -8.45 20.42
N TYR A 479 -19.72 -9.10 19.32
CA TYR A 479 -18.35 -9.20 18.82
C TYR A 479 -18.29 -9.21 17.29
N LYS A 480 -17.27 -8.52 16.74
CA LYS A 480 -16.80 -8.61 15.35
C LYS A 480 -15.29 -8.82 15.33
N SER A 481 -14.81 -9.78 14.55
CA SER A 481 -13.38 -9.91 14.25
C SER A 481 -12.97 -8.94 13.13
N PHE A 482 -11.80 -8.33 13.25
CA PHE A 482 -11.25 -7.40 12.24
C PHE A 482 -9.96 -7.90 11.57
N VAL A 483 -9.39 -9.02 12.03
CA VAL A 483 -8.11 -9.56 11.56
C VAL A 483 -8.24 -11.08 11.38
N TYR A 484 -7.53 -11.63 10.38
CA TYR A 484 -7.61 -13.03 9.93
C TYR A 484 -7.06 -14.07 10.94
N PRO A 485 -5.98 -13.83 11.70
CA PRO A 485 -5.62 -14.65 12.86
C PRO A 485 -5.94 -13.87 14.15
N SER A 486 -6.51 -14.43 15.20
CA SER A 486 -6.56 -15.81 15.69
C SER A 486 -8.01 -16.17 15.98
N LEU A 487 -8.70 -16.71 14.97
CA LEU A 487 -10.10 -17.13 15.07
C LEU A 487 -10.33 -17.97 16.35
N THR A 488 -9.41 -18.86 16.71
CA THR A 488 -9.49 -19.65 17.96
C THR A 488 -9.44 -18.80 19.24
N ARG A 489 -8.53 -17.81 19.35
CA ARG A 489 -8.42 -16.94 20.55
C ARG A 489 -9.60 -15.98 20.63
N ALA A 490 -9.96 -15.37 19.50
CA ALA A 490 -11.16 -14.54 19.35
C ALA A 490 -12.43 -15.30 19.72
N LEU A 491 -12.56 -16.55 19.28
CA LEU A 491 -13.70 -17.42 19.58
C LEU A 491 -13.72 -17.88 21.04
N ALA A 492 -12.58 -18.28 21.61
CA ALA A 492 -12.47 -18.65 23.02
C ALA A 492 -12.80 -17.46 23.94
N ALA A 493 -12.28 -16.27 23.62
CA ALA A 493 -12.56 -15.06 24.39
C ALA A 493 -14.01 -14.58 24.20
N SER A 494 -14.55 -14.60 22.98
CA SER A 494 -15.92 -14.14 22.71
C SER A 494 -16.98 -15.08 23.27
N SER A 495 -16.68 -16.38 23.45
CA SER A 495 -17.57 -17.30 24.18
C SER A 495 -17.86 -16.83 25.62
N LYS A 496 -16.94 -16.07 26.24
CA LYS A 496 -17.15 -15.44 27.55
C LYS A 496 -18.05 -14.21 27.51
N LEU A 497 -18.29 -13.60 26.34
CA LEU A 497 -19.16 -12.44 26.18
C LEU A 497 -20.65 -12.81 26.12
N VAL A 498 -20.96 -14.10 25.96
CA VAL A 498 -22.33 -14.60 25.74
C VAL A 498 -22.79 -15.64 26.76
N LYS A 499 -21.89 -16.08 27.64
CA LYS A 499 -22.24 -16.74 28.91
C LYS A 499 -22.62 -15.68 29.92
#